data_AF-A0A2E4QTG2-F1
#
_entry.id   AF-A0A2E4QTG2-F1
#
_cell.length_a   1.000
_cell.length_b   1.000
_cell.length_c   1.000
_cell.angle_alpha   90.00
_cell.angle_beta   90.00
_cell.angle_gamma   90.00
#
_symmetry.space_group_name_H-M   'P 1'
#
loop_
_entity.id
_entity.type
_entity.pdbx_description
1 polymer ?
#
loop_
_entity_poly.entity_id
_entity_poly.type
_entity_poly.pdbx_seq_one_letter_code
_entity_poly.pdbx_strand_id
1 'polypeptide(L)'
;MSRLADQAIGLIARMSLLDEYADRESIIPWLKGVQNNSPDRLPELVTSPIEARKLLKNAGIVKSADEFSIDYNIALLDEETFRYLDVIFRKLFCAIYYKHTQKILRSGSLIARRCNTNAFLIEDEGSEWLCLNFLQNAPKICRNGQDLSQQFDYRWGYSAIDGIFAVSFHLRMGIFGLMIGPLIDSDLEEEDTENLLVVP
;
A
#
# COMPACT_ATOMS: atom_id res chain seq x y z
N MET A 1 -20.80 -2.55 2.68
CA MET A 1 -19.41 -2.14 2.36
C MET A 1 -19.21 -0.73 2.91
N SER A 2 -18.20 -0.48 3.73
CA SER A 2 -18.02 0.83 4.33
C SER A 2 -17.47 1.81 3.29
N ARG A 3 -18.31 2.73 2.81
CA ARG A 3 -17.94 3.90 1.98
C ARG A 3 -16.73 4.67 2.54
N LEU A 4 -16.45 4.48 3.83
CA LEU A 4 -15.39 5.15 4.59
C LEU A 4 -13.99 4.58 4.28
N ALA A 5 -13.84 3.27 3.99
CA ALA A 5 -12.54 2.69 3.64
C ALA A 5 -12.05 3.21 2.27
N ASP A 6 -12.97 3.33 1.31
CA ASP A 6 -12.69 3.90 -0.01
C ASP A 6 -12.33 5.40 0.10
N GLN A 7 -12.93 6.12 1.06
CA GLN A 7 -12.60 7.53 1.36
C GLN A 7 -11.23 7.68 2.00
N ALA A 8 -10.86 6.82 2.96
CA ALA A 8 -9.54 6.84 3.61
C ALA A 8 -8.41 6.56 2.61
N ILE A 9 -8.53 5.53 1.76
CA ILE A 9 -7.55 5.31 0.67
C ILE A 9 -7.57 6.44 -0.33
N GLY A 10 -8.76 6.89 -0.74
CA GLY A 10 -8.89 8.02 -1.65
C GLY A 10 -8.20 9.27 -1.11
N LEU A 11 -8.15 9.43 0.21
CA LEU A 11 -7.46 10.50 0.89
C LEU A 11 -5.94 10.23 0.97
N ILE A 12 -5.49 9.05 1.42
CA ILE A 12 -4.07 8.66 1.47
C ILE A 12 -3.41 8.78 0.09
N ALA A 13 -4.05 8.23 -0.94
CA ALA A 13 -3.56 8.28 -2.32
C ALA A 13 -3.46 9.72 -2.83
N ARG A 14 -4.30 10.65 -2.35
CA ARG A 14 -4.32 12.06 -2.75
C ARG A 14 -3.47 12.98 -1.89
N MET A 15 -3.24 12.66 -0.62
CA MET A 15 -2.34 13.43 0.25
C MET A 15 -0.91 13.39 -0.27
N SER A 16 -0.53 12.33 -0.98
CA SER A 16 0.73 12.30 -1.75
C SER A 16 0.77 13.28 -2.95
N LEU A 17 -0.35 13.86 -3.42
CA LEU A 17 -0.42 14.80 -4.56
C LEU A 17 -0.02 16.24 -4.21
N LEU A 18 0.39 16.49 -2.96
CA LEU A 18 0.79 17.82 -2.51
C LEU A 18 2.05 18.36 -3.20
N ASP A 19 2.75 17.56 -3.99
CA ASP A 19 4.05 17.94 -4.57
C ASP A 19 4.03 18.71 -5.89
N GLU A 20 2.89 18.93 -6.58
CA GLU A 20 2.84 19.98 -7.64
C GLU A 20 1.46 20.16 -8.32
N TYR A 21 0.56 19.17 -8.25
CA TYR A 21 -0.65 19.12 -9.10
C TYR A 21 -1.99 18.98 -8.38
N ALA A 22 -2.03 18.69 -7.07
CA ALA A 22 -3.28 18.80 -6.34
C ALA A 22 -3.49 20.24 -5.91
N ASP A 23 -4.51 20.87 -6.51
CA ASP A 23 -5.15 22.02 -5.91
C ASP A 23 -5.53 21.66 -4.45
N ARG A 24 -4.88 22.30 -3.48
CA ARG A 24 -5.15 22.07 -2.05
C ARG A 24 -6.63 22.22 -1.74
N GLU A 25 -7.36 23.06 -2.48
CA GLU A 25 -8.80 23.23 -2.34
C GLU A 25 -9.60 21.98 -2.70
N SER A 26 -9.08 21.12 -3.59
CA SER A 26 -9.73 19.87 -4.00
C SER A 26 -9.65 18.76 -2.95
N ILE A 27 -8.67 18.80 -2.04
CA ILE A 27 -8.45 17.79 -1.00
C ILE A 27 -9.23 18.11 0.28
N ILE A 28 -9.42 19.40 0.59
CA ILE A 28 -10.08 19.86 1.82
C ILE A 28 -11.49 19.26 2.04
N PRO A 29 -12.37 19.14 1.03
CA PRO A 29 -13.68 18.51 1.22
C PRO A 29 -13.59 17.03 1.61
N TRP A 30 -12.57 16.32 1.14
CA TRP A 30 -12.34 14.90 1.47
C TRP A 30 -11.76 14.74 2.86
N LEU A 31 -10.77 15.57 3.22
CA LEU A 31 -10.25 15.64 4.59
C LEU A 31 -11.37 15.92 5.59
N LYS A 32 -12.21 16.93 5.33
CA LYS A 32 -13.38 17.24 6.16
C LYS A 32 -14.39 16.09 6.18
N GLY A 33 -14.58 15.41 5.04
CA GLY A 33 -15.45 14.24 4.94
C GLY A 33 -14.98 13.07 5.83
N VAL A 34 -13.68 12.75 5.79
CA VAL A 34 -13.11 11.69 6.63
C VAL A 34 -13.09 12.14 8.09
N GLN A 35 -12.65 13.35 8.39
CA GLN A 35 -12.62 13.92 9.75
C GLN A 35 -14.01 13.92 10.41
N ASN A 36 -15.07 14.24 9.66
CA ASN A 36 -16.42 14.31 10.20
C ASN A 36 -17.06 12.93 10.41
N ASN A 37 -16.70 11.93 9.60
CA ASN A 37 -17.36 10.61 9.63
C ASN A 37 -16.53 9.52 10.30
N SER A 38 -15.21 9.70 10.41
CA SER A 38 -14.25 8.74 10.94
C SER A 38 -12.93 9.46 11.32
N PRO A 39 -12.96 10.36 12.32
CA PRO A 39 -11.79 11.13 12.73
C PRO A 39 -10.61 10.24 13.15
N ASP A 40 -10.91 9.12 13.81
CA ASP A 40 -9.92 8.15 14.31
C ASP A 40 -9.26 7.32 13.18
N ARG A 41 -9.64 7.56 11.92
CA ARG A 41 -9.15 6.81 10.74
C ARG A 41 -8.37 7.68 9.76
N LEU A 42 -8.07 8.91 10.15
CA LEU A 42 -7.17 9.75 9.38
C LEU A 42 -5.74 9.24 9.60
N PRO A 43 -4.94 9.08 8.54
CA PRO A 43 -3.50 8.90 8.71
C PRO A 43 -2.98 10.04 9.57
N GLU A 44 -2.21 9.71 10.61
CA GLU A 44 -1.41 10.71 11.28
C GLU A 44 -0.32 11.14 10.30
N LEU A 45 -0.57 12.24 9.59
CA LEU A 45 0.52 12.91 8.91
C LEU A 45 1.45 13.50 9.94
N VAL A 46 2.72 13.21 9.78
CA VAL A 46 3.77 13.86 10.54
C VAL A 46 3.87 15.30 10.05
N THR A 47 3.07 16.16 10.65
CA THR A 47 3.00 17.59 10.31
C THR A 47 3.99 18.42 11.11
N SER A 48 4.51 17.86 12.21
CA SER A 48 5.52 18.50 13.05
C SER A 48 6.92 18.28 12.48
N PRO A 49 7.68 19.35 12.16
CA PRO A 49 9.08 19.23 11.72
C PRO A 49 9.98 18.50 12.73
N ILE A 50 9.62 18.50 14.01
CA ILE A 50 10.37 17.83 15.08
C ILE A 50 10.14 16.31 15.01
N GLU A 51 8.89 15.88 14.84
CA GLU A 51 8.55 14.47 14.68
C GLU A 51 9.11 13.92 13.38
N ALA A 52 8.99 14.68 12.28
CA ALA A 52 9.59 14.30 11.00
C ALA A 52 11.11 14.15 11.13
N ARG A 53 11.79 15.07 11.82
CA ARG A 53 13.23 14.97 12.09
C ARG A 53 13.58 13.77 12.96
N LYS A 54 12.75 13.43 13.95
CA LYS A 54 12.95 12.25 14.81
C LYS A 54 12.81 10.96 14.01
N LEU A 55 11.80 10.86 13.16
CA LEU A 55 11.57 9.70 12.28
C LEU A 55 12.70 9.56 11.25
N LEU A 56 13.07 10.64 10.56
CA LEU A 56 14.19 10.62 9.61
C LEU A 56 15.51 10.23 10.28
N LYS A 57 15.74 10.69 11.52
CA LYS A 57 16.94 10.33 12.30
C LYS A 57 16.92 8.86 12.73
N ASN A 58 15.79 8.38 13.24
CA ASN A 58 15.64 6.99 13.67
C ASN A 58 15.85 6.04 12.48
N ALA A 59 15.37 6.46 11.31
CA ALA A 59 15.51 5.71 10.09
C ALA A 59 16.86 5.94 9.37
N GLY A 60 17.80 6.71 9.96
CA GLY A 60 19.13 6.88 9.39
C GLY A 60 19.21 7.71 8.10
N ILE A 61 18.15 8.45 7.72
CA ILE A 61 18.20 9.35 6.55
C ILE A 61 19.04 10.57 6.86
N VAL A 62 20.09 10.75 6.06
CA VAL A 62 20.88 11.98 6.03
C VAL A 62 20.30 12.89 4.96
N LYS A 63 19.67 13.98 5.41
CA LYS A 63 19.15 15.03 4.52
C LYS A 63 20.31 15.72 3.80
N SER A 64 20.10 16.10 2.55
CA SER A 64 21.01 17.04 1.88
C SER A 64 20.91 18.42 2.52
N ALA A 65 21.93 19.28 2.32
CA ALA A 65 21.98 20.60 2.94
C ALA A 65 20.82 21.52 2.52
N ASP A 66 20.18 21.21 1.39
CA ASP A 66 19.11 21.99 0.78
C ASP A 66 17.70 21.43 1.08
N GLU A 67 17.57 20.31 1.81
CA GLU A 67 16.29 19.65 2.12
C GLU A 67 15.81 19.92 3.56
N PHE A 68 14.56 20.37 3.70
CA PHE A 68 13.88 20.49 4.98
C PHE A 68 13.25 19.16 5.40
N SER A 69 13.14 18.94 6.71
CA SER A 69 12.50 17.72 7.24
C SER A 69 11.02 17.60 6.87
N ILE A 70 10.36 18.73 6.55
CA ILE A 70 8.96 18.77 6.12
C ILE A 70 8.78 18.39 4.65
N ASP A 71 9.87 18.36 3.87
CA ASP A 71 9.84 17.99 2.45
C ASP A 71 9.69 16.47 2.28
N TYR A 72 9.90 15.70 3.36
CA TYR A 72 9.63 14.27 3.38
C TYR A 72 8.17 14.04 3.80
N ASN A 73 7.34 13.64 2.82
CA ASN A 73 5.94 13.28 3.02
C ASN A 73 5.81 11.92 3.75
N ILE A 74 6.14 11.85 5.05
CA ILE A 74 6.08 10.61 5.85
C ILE A 74 4.62 10.32 6.24
N ALA A 75 4.10 9.18 5.79
CA ALA A 75 2.78 8.69 6.20
C ALA A 75 2.93 7.67 7.34
N LEU A 76 2.39 7.98 8.51
CA LEU A 76 2.16 6.99 9.56
C LEU A 76 0.73 6.48 9.44
N LEU A 77 0.60 5.17 9.44
CA LEU A 77 -0.68 4.48 9.52
C LEU A 77 -0.68 3.67 10.79
N ASP A 78 -1.70 3.87 11.62
CA ASP A 78 -1.92 3.01 12.77
C ASP A 78 -2.46 1.64 12.34
N GLU A 79 -2.46 0.71 13.29
CA GLU A 79 -2.91 -0.67 13.07
C GLU A 79 -4.39 -0.74 12.63
N GLU A 80 -5.23 0.15 13.17
CA GLU A 80 -6.65 0.19 12.82
C GLU A 80 -6.86 0.62 11.37
N THR A 81 -6.15 1.65 10.92
CA THR A 81 -6.15 2.11 9.53
C THR A 81 -5.68 1.00 8.61
N PHE A 82 -4.60 0.28 8.98
CA PHE A 82 -4.13 -0.87 8.22
C PHE A 82 -5.17 -1.99 8.08
N ARG A 83 -5.94 -2.29 9.13
CA ARG A 83 -7.04 -3.26 9.07
C ARG A 83 -8.15 -2.86 8.09
N TYR A 84 -8.39 -1.56 7.89
CA TYR A 84 -9.32 -1.13 6.85
C TYR A 84 -8.75 -1.27 5.44
N LEU A 85 -7.42 -1.13 5.29
CA LEU A 85 -6.74 -1.33 4.01
C LEU A 85 -6.78 -2.79 3.55
N ASP A 86 -6.84 -3.76 4.48
CA ASP A 86 -6.93 -5.20 4.17
C ASP A 86 -8.06 -5.55 3.23
N VAL A 87 -9.23 -4.94 3.42
CA VAL A 87 -10.38 -5.14 2.55
C VAL A 87 -10.06 -4.72 1.12
N ILE A 88 -9.27 -3.66 0.97
CA ILE A 88 -8.92 -3.09 -0.33
C ILE A 88 -7.77 -3.87 -0.95
N PHE A 89 -6.75 -4.25 -0.18
CA PHE A 89 -5.66 -5.10 -0.65
C PHE A 89 -6.16 -6.47 -1.10
N ARG A 90 -7.10 -7.09 -0.37
CA ARG A 90 -7.77 -8.31 -0.84
C ARG A 90 -8.48 -8.12 -2.18
N LYS A 91 -9.25 -7.04 -2.34
CA LYS A 91 -9.92 -6.75 -3.62
C LYS A 91 -8.91 -6.49 -4.74
N LEU A 92 -7.85 -5.76 -4.43
CA LEU A 92 -6.77 -5.44 -5.36
C LEU A 92 -6.09 -6.73 -5.83
N PHE A 93 -5.74 -7.62 -4.89
CA PHE A 93 -5.19 -8.94 -5.18
C PHE A 93 -6.13 -9.74 -6.08
N CYS A 94 -7.41 -9.91 -5.69
CA CYS A 94 -8.38 -10.65 -6.49
C CYS A 94 -8.55 -10.07 -7.90
N ALA A 95 -8.59 -8.74 -8.02
CA ALA A 95 -8.73 -8.06 -9.31
C ALA A 95 -7.49 -8.29 -10.20
N ILE A 96 -6.28 -8.17 -9.64
CA ILE A 96 -5.03 -8.39 -10.35
C ILE A 96 -4.86 -9.88 -10.71
N TYR A 97 -5.19 -10.79 -9.78
CA TYR A 97 -5.21 -12.23 -10.01
C TYR A 97 -6.13 -12.59 -11.17
N TYR A 98 -7.39 -12.15 -11.14
CA TYR A 98 -8.34 -12.42 -12.21
C TYR A 98 -7.87 -11.82 -13.54
N LYS A 99 -7.36 -10.59 -13.52
CA LYS A 99 -6.86 -9.92 -14.73
C LYS A 99 -5.80 -10.75 -15.46
N HIS A 100 -4.86 -11.36 -14.73
CA HIS A 100 -3.72 -12.05 -15.34
C HIS A 100 -3.89 -13.56 -15.48
N THR A 101 -4.68 -14.18 -14.62
CA THR A 101 -4.92 -15.64 -14.67
C THR A 101 -6.23 -16.02 -15.35
N GLN A 102 -7.17 -15.07 -15.49
CA GLN A 102 -8.57 -15.30 -15.90
C GLN A 102 -9.29 -16.34 -15.02
N LYS A 103 -8.80 -16.56 -13.80
CA LYS A 103 -9.38 -17.46 -12.80
C LYS A 103 -9.99 -16.64 -11.67
N ILE A 104 -11.09 -17.15 -11.11
CA ILE A 104 -11.70 -16.59 -9.91
C ILE A 104 -11.04 -17.27 -8.70
N LEU A 105 -10.53 -16.46 -7.78
CA LEU A 105 -10.01 -16.96 -6.51
C LEU A 105 -11.16 -17.56 -5.69
N ARG A 106 -10.96 -18.75 -5.12
CA ARG A 106 -12.02 -19.45 -4.40
C ARG A 106 -12.32 -18.76 -3.07
N SER A 107 -13.57 -18.81 -2.64
CA SER A 107 -13.94 -18.46 -1.27
C SER A 107 -13.18 -19.36 -0.29
N GLY A 108 -12.74 -18.79 0.82
CA GLY A 108 -11.89 -19.46 1.83
C GLY A 108 -10.41 -19.51 1.48
N SER A 109 -9.96 -19.07 0.29
CA SER A 109 -8.53 -18.97 0.00
C SER A 109 -7.85 -17.95 0.91
N LEU A 110 -6.60 -18.23 1.28
CA LEU A 110 -5.78 -17.33 2.07
C LEU A 110 -4.81 -16.55 1.19
N ILE A 111 -4.57 -15.30 1.55
CA ILE A 111 -3.61 -14.41 0.90
C ILE A 111 -2.68 -13.88 2.00
N ALA A 112 -1.40 -14.25 1.95
CA ALA A 112 -0.39 -13.60 2.79
C ALA A 112 -0.11 -12.21 2.26
N ARG A 113 0.02 -11.23 3.16
CA ARG A 113 0.21 -9.83 2.85
C ARG A 113 1.24 -9.22 3.77
N ARG A 114 2.26 -8.61 3.19
CA ARG A 114 3.15 -7.66 3.89
C ARG A 114 3.00 -6.30 3.24
N CYS A 115 2.65 -5.27 4.00
CA CYS A 115 2.66 -3.90 3.47
C CYS A 115 3.25 -2.94 4.48
N ASN A 116 4.04 -2.02 3.95
CA ASN A 116 4.74 -1.00 4.70
C ASN A 116 4.37 0.37 4.14
N THR A 117 4.48 1.40 4.98
CA THR A 117 4.51 2.78 4.49
C THR A 117 5.93 3.20 4.19
N ASN A 118 6.07 4.36 3.54
CA ASN A 118 7.38 4.98 3.35
C ASN A 118 8.12 5.33 4.64
N ALA A 119 7.43 5.38 5.79
CA ALA A 119 8.09 5.54 7.08
C ALA A 119 8.97 4.32 7.44
N PHE A 120 8.58 3.13 7.01
CA PHE A 120 9.21 1.85 7.36
C PHE A 120 10.12 1.29 6.27
N LEU A 121 10.02 1.79 5.04
CA LEU A 121 10.97 1.47 3.95
C LEU A 121 12.44 1.83 4.28
N ILE A 122 12.62 2.60 5.35
CA ILE A 122 13.88 3.23 5.70
C ILE A 122 14.56 2.45 6.84
N GLU A 123 13.80 1.73 7.67
CA GLU A 123 14.36 0.87 8.74
C GLU A 123 14.70 -0.55 8.24
N ASP A 124 14.11 -0.99 7.13
CA ASP A 124 14.32 -2.33 6.58
C ASP A 124 15.47 -2.29 5.53
N GLU A 125 16.69 -2.69 5.93
CA GLU A 125 17.76 -3.04 4.98
C GLU A 125 17.36 -4.23 4.04
N GLY A 126 16.20 -4.85 4.30
CA GLY A 126 15.59 -5.94 3.56
C GLY A 126 14.97 -5.51 2.22
N SER A 127 15.84 -5.47 1.24
CA SER A 127 15.65 -5.71 -0.20
C SER A 127 14.73 -6.91 -0.60
N GLU A 128 13.95 -7.49 0.30
CA GLU A 128 13.09 -8.66 0.06
C GLU A 128 11.99 -8.40 -0.99
N TRP A 129 11.51 -7.17 -1.08
CA TRP A 129 10.55 -6.75 -2.12
C TRP A 129 11.16 -6.64 -3.53
N LEU A 130 12.50 -6.53 -3.62
CA LEU A 130 13.26 -6.61 -4.88
C LEU A 130 13.65 -8.06 -5.24
N CYS A 131 13.53 -9.02 -4.31
CA CYS A 131 14.15 -10.34 -4.44
C CYS A 131 13.26 -11.43 -5.03
N LEU A 132 11.99 -11.16 -5.34
CA LEU A 132 11.18 -12.15 -6.05
C LEU A 132 11.51 -12.10 -7.54
N ASN A 133 12.58 -12.81 -7.93
CA ASN A 133 12.97 -13.05 -9.33
C ASN A 133 11.81 -13.59 -10.21
N PHE A 134 10.73 -14.07 -9.60
CA PHE A 134 9.54 -14.55 -10.29
C PHE A 134 8.51 -13.44 -10.61
N LEU A 135 8.62 -12.23 -10.04
CA LEU A 135 7.78 -11.07 -10.35
C LEU A 135 8.25 -10.37 -11.64
N GLN A 136 8.20 -11.10 -12.75
CA GLN A 136 8.79 -10.67 -14.03
C GLN A 136 7.90 -9.71 -14.82
N ASN A 137 6.61 -9.64 -14.49
CA ASN A 137 5.63 -8.92 -15.28
C ASN A 137 5.32 -7.55 -14.68
N ALA A 138 5.58 -6.47 -15.43
CA ALA A 138 5.32 -5.09 -15.02
C ALA A 138 4.44 -4.37 -16.07
N PRO A 139 3.10 -4.55 -16.02
CA PRO A 139 2.21 -3.99 -17.03
C PRO A 139 2.08 -2.46 -16.89
N LYS A 140 2.04 -1.77 -18.03
CA LYS A 140 1.71 -0.34 -18.07
C LYS A 140 0.25 -0.11 -17.67
N ILE A 141 0.01 0.78 -16.72
CA ILE A 141 -1.35 1.13 -16.28
C ILE A 141 -1.77 2.44 -16.93
N CYS A 142 -2.82 2.38 -17.75
CA CYS A 142 -3.38 3.55 -18.39
C CYS A 142 -4.88 3.66 -18.13
N ARG A 143 -5.39 4.88 -18.00
CA ARG A 143 -6.83 5.18 -17.99
C ARG A 143 -7.11 6.34 -18.94
N ASN A 144 -8.02 6.14 -19.88
CA ASN A 144 -8.35 7.14 -20.92
C ASN A 144 -7.09 7.67 -21.64
N GLY A 145 -6.14 6.78 -21.93
CA GLY A 145 -4.87 7.14 -22.58
C GLY A 145 -3.83 7.81 -21.67
N GLN A 146 -4.16 8.14 -20.42
CA GLN A 146 -3.22 8.71 -19.46
C GLN A 146 -2.49 7.61 -18.69
N ASP A 147 -1.18 7.75 -18.57
CA ASP A 147 -0.32 6.89 -17.77
C ASP A 147 -0.57 7.13 -16.27
N LEU A 148 -0.80 6.05 -15.53
CA LEU A 148 -1.06 6.08 -14.09
C LEU A 148 0.10 5.49 -13.26
N SER A 149 1.23 5.16 -13.87
CA SER A 149 2.41 4.61 -13.17
C SER A 149 2.89 5.47 -12.00
N GLN A 150 2.68 6.79 -12.08
CA GLN A 150 3.00 7.71 -10.98
C GLN A 150 2.05 7.59 -9.77
N GLN A 151 0.85 7.01 -9.94
CA GLN A 151 -0.16 6.85 -8.89
C GLN A 151 -0.23 5.41 -8.37
N PHE A 152 -0.06 4.45 -9.27
CA PHE A 152 -0.12 3.04 -8.95
C PHE A 152 0.71 2.26 -9.96
N ASP A 153 1.59 1.41 -9.46
CA ASP A 153 2.29 0.41 -10.25
C ASP A 153 2.26 -0.94 -9.50
N TYR A 154 2.44 -2.02 -10.24
CA TYR A 154 2.60 -3.35 -9.66
C TYR A 154 3.41 -4.25 -10.57
N ARG A 155 4.05 -5.24 -9.95
CA ARG A 155 4.64 -6.39 -10.63
C ARG A 155 3.95 -7.66 -10.18
N TRP A 156 3.90 -8.65 -11.05
CA TRP A 156 3.26 -9.92 -10.72
C TRP A 156 3.99 -11.12 -11.31
N GLY A 157 3.74 -12.28 -10.69
CA GLY A 157 4.22 -13.57 -11.12
C GLY A 157 3.23 -14.67 -10.74
N TYR A 158 3.23 -15.74 -11.52
CA TYR A 158 2.36 -16.89 -11.31
C TYR A 158 3.15 -18.18 -11.57
N SER A 159 3.24 -19.05 -10.55
CA SER A 159 3.74 -20.41 -10.70
C SER A 159 2.58 -21.33 -11.04
N ALA A 160 2.58 -21.88 -12.26
CA ALA A 160 1.58 -22.85 -12.65
C ALA A 160 1.76 -24.20 -11.93
N ILE A 161 2.99 -24.51 -11.49
CA ILE A 161 3.34 -25.75 -10.80
C ILE A 161 2.78 -25.72 -9.38
N ASP A 162 3.03 -24.64 -8.65
CA ASP A 162 2.62 -24.49 -7.26
C ASP A 162 1.20 -23.91 -7.14
N GLY A 163 0.66 -23.35 -8.22
CA GLY A 163 -0.62 -22.64 -8.22
C GLY A 163 -0.58 -21.28 -7.52
N ILE A 164 0.61 -20.81 -7.15
CA ILE A 164 0.82 -19.58 -6.39
C ILE A 164 0.90 -18.38 -7.31
N PHE A 165 0.19 -17.32 -6.95
CA PHE A 165 0.26 -15.99 -7.53
C PHE A 165 0.85 -15.03 -6.52
N ALA A 166 1.71 -14.13 -6.98
CA ALA A 166 2.11 -13.00 -6.16
C ALA A 166 2.08 -11.69 -6.92
N VAL A 167 1.89 -10.64 -6.16
CA VAL A 167 1.89 -9.27 -6.64
C VAL A 167 2.66 -8.40 -5.66
N SER A 168 3.67 -7.68 -6.15
CA SER A 168 4.18 -6.51 -5.46
C SER A 168 3.50 -5.28 -6.03
N PHE A 169 3.13 -4.33 -5.18
CA PHE A 169 2.44 -3.13 -5.61
C PHE A 169 2.98 -1.90 -4.88
N HIS A 170 2.83 -0.77 -5.54
CA HIS A 170 3.26 0.52 -5.06
C HIS A 170 2.14 1.52 -5.35
N LEU A 171 1.56 2.07 -4.27
CA LEU A 171 0.53 3.11 -4.33
C LEU A 171 1.21 4.47 -4.11
N ARG A 172 1.97 4.90 -5.12
CA ARG A 172 2.82 6.10 -5.07
C ARG A 172 3.71 6.10 -3.82
N MET A 173 4.30 7.23 -3.45
CA MET A 173 5.29 7.37 -2.38
C MET A 173 4.83 6.98 -0.96
N GLY A 174 3.62 6.46 -0.76
CA GLY A 174 3.05 6.25 0.58
C GLY A 174 2.97 4.80 1.04
N ILE A 175 2.64 3.85 0.15
CA ILE A 175 2.36 2.46 0.53
C ILE A 175 2.96 1.50 -0.49
N PHE A 176 3.64 0.49 0.05
CA PHE A 176 4.29 -0.58 -0.69
C PHE A 176 3.83 -1.90 -0.09
N GLY A 177 3.58 -2.89 -0.94
CA GLY A 177 3.16 -4.18 -0.44
C GLY A 177 3.48 -5.35 -1.34
N LEU A 178 3.55 -6.51 -0.73
CA LEU A 178 3.64 -7.82 -1.35
C LEU A 178 2.44 -8.64 -0.88
N MET A 179 1.77 -9.30 -1.82
CA MET A 179 0.71 -10.24 -1.54
C MET A 179 0.94 -11.55 -2.28
N ILE A 180 0.69 -12.68 -1.63
CA ILE A 180 0.93 -14.03 -2.15
C ILE A 180 -0.29 -14.90 -1.86
N GLY A 181 -0.75 -15.66 -2.86
CA GLY A 181 -1.82 -16.65 -2.69
C GLY A 181 -2.30 -17.25 -4.02
N PRO A 182 -3.31 -18.12 -4.03
CA PRO A 182 -3.94 -18.70 -2.85
C PRO A 182 -2.97 -19.58 -2.05
N LEU A 183 -3.01 -19.45 -0.73
CA LEU A 183 -2.35 -20.35 0.22
C LEU A 183 -3.40 -21.32 0.80
N ILE A 184 -2.94 -22.49 1.24
CA ILE A 184 -3.72 -23.44 2.04
C ILE A 184 -3.19 -23.47 3.48
N ASP A 185 -4.03 -23.86 4.45
CA ASP A 185 -3.67 -23.84 5.88
C ASP A 185 -2.37 -24.60 6.21
N SER A 186 -2.02 -25.63 5.42
CA SER A 186 -0.79 -26.39 5.59
C SER A 186 0.49 -25.64 5.22
N ASP A 187 0.36 -24.50 4.54
CA ASP A 187 1.50 -23.70 4.04
C ASP A 187 1.89 -22.59 5.02
N LEU A 188 1.24 -22.51 6.19
CA LEU A 188 1.40 -21.43 7.16
C LEU A 188 2.17 -21.89 8.38
N GLU A 189 3.21 -21.14 8.76
CA GLU A 189 3.83 -21.28 10.08
C GLU A 189 2.99 -20.50 11.11
N GLU A 190 3.03 -20.89 12.40
CA GLU A 190 2.18 -20.28 13.45
C GLU A 190 2.39 -18.75 13.58
N GLU A 191 3.60 -18.27 13.25
CA GLU A 191 3.97 -16.85 13.28
C GLU A 191 3.42 -16.04 12.08
N ASP A 192 2.93 -16.68 11.02
CA ASP A 192 2.46 -16.00 9.80
C ASP A 192 1.01 -15.50 9.88
N THR A 193 0.29 -15.83 10.96
CA THR A 193 -1.17 -15.66 11.04
C THR A 193 -1.64 -14.21 11.07
N GLU A 194 -0.83 -13.28 11.59
CA GLU A 194 -1.18 -11.86 11.68
C GLU A 194 -1.24 -11.15 10.32
N ASN A 195 -0.65 -11.75 9.29
CA ASN A 195 -0.50 -11.16 7.95
C ASN A 195 -1.41 -11.81 6.89
N LEU A 196 -2.42 -12.58 7.32
CA LEU A 196 -3.30 -13.33 6.41
C LEU A 196 -4.61 -12.63 6.14
N LEU A 197 -4.97 -12.56 4.87
CA LEU A 197 -6.25 -12.10 4.38
C LEU A 197 -7.07 -13.28 3.88
N VAL A 198 -8.23 -13.50 4.50
CA VAL A 198 -9.18 -14.53 4.07
C VAL A 198 -10.07 -13.99 2.96
N VAL A 199 -10.20 -14.75 1.88
CA VAL A 199 -11.17 -14.49 0.81
C VAL A 199 -12.55 -14.94 1.30
N PRO A 200 -13.55 -14.04 1.32
CA PRO A 200 -14.90 -14.38 1.79
C PRO A 200 -15.60 -15.38 0.87
#